data_AF-A0A3A3FHZ3-F1
#
_entry.id   AF-A0A3A3FHZ3-F1
#
_cell.length_a   1.000
_cell.length_b   1.000
_cell.length_c   1.000
_cell.angle_alpha   90.00
_cell.angle_beta   90.00
_cell.angle_gamma   90.00
#
_symmetry.space_group_name_H-M   'P 1'
#
loop_
_entity.id
_entity.type
_entity.pdbx_description
1 polymer ?
#
loop_
_entity_poly.entity_id
_entity_poly.type
_entity_poly.pdbx_seq_one_letter_code
_entity_poly.pdbx_strand_id
1 'polypeptide(L)'
;MINDQPPNGPVWAAVLNGLAASSHSAVMRPAQKKCKCPRLHQLEHDIREICRRNPQGPQATQADRQRTLLMCARQWFRLGVHRKRAVNLNTDNIRMLVDAWHAEQLSAATMRNRLLYLRWLARKIGKPHIVAPSNRAYGAGRGEK
;
A
#
# COMPACT_ATOMS: atom_id res chain seq x y z
N MET A 1 48.36 0.87 5.43
CA MET A 1 47.85 -0.51 5.43
C MET A 1 46.98 -0.67 4.20
N ILE A 2 47.61 -1.24 3.17
CA ILE A 2 46.99 -1.68 1.92
C ILE A 2 46.54 -3.12 2.15
N ASN A 3 45.25 -3.40 1.92
CA ASN A 3 44.77 -4.67 1.38
C ASN A 3 43.31 -4.47 0.99
N ASP A 4 42.99 -4.39 -0.30
CA ASP A 4 42.79 -5.52 -1.24
C ASP A 4 41.44 -6.22 -1.01
N GLN A 5 40.53 -5.92 -1.93
CA GLN A 5 39.33 -6.69 -2.18
C GLN A 5 39.65 -7.68 -3.32
N PRO A 6 39.38 -8.99 -3.16
CA PRO A 6 39.16 -9.86 -4.29
C PRO A 6 37.66 -10.14 -4.56
N PRO A 7 37.34 -10.63 -5.76
CA PRO A 7 36.15 -10.23 -6.51
C PRO A 7 35.12 -11.35 -6.66
N ASN A 8 33.93 -11.03 -7.17
CA ASN A 8 33.19 -11.94 -8.06
C ASN A 8 32.13 -11.14 -8.84
N GLY A 9 32.33 -11.04 -10.15
CA GLY A 9 31.38 -10.47 -11.10
C GLY A 9 30.18 -11.39 -11.38
N PRO A 10 29.27 -10.94 -12.26
CA PRO A 10 29.10 -11.70 -13.50
C PRO A 10 28.97 -10.83 -14.76
N VAL A 11 29.79 -11.21 -15.75
CA VAL A 11 29.45 -11.53 -17.15
C VAL A 11 28.08 -11.09 -17.69
N TRP A 12 28.01 -9.89 -18.26
CA TRP A 12 27.23 -9.65 -19.48
C TRP A 12 27.99 -8.64 -20.34
N ALA A 13 29.01 -9.14 -21.02
CA ALA A 13 29.55 -8.44 -22.17
C ALA A 13 28.44 -8.32 -23.23
N ALA A 14 28.16 -7.11 -23.73
CA ALA A 14 27.82 -6.88 -25.13
C ALA A 14 27.85 -5.38 -25.44
N VAL A 15 28.93 -4.98 -26.11
CA VAL A 15 29.02 -3.89 -27.08
C VAL A 15 27.73 -3.77 -27.90
N LEU A 16 27.28 -2.53 -28.18
CA LEU A 16 26.70 -2.13 -29.46
C LEU A 16 26.45 -0.60 -29.49
N ASN A 17 27.33 0.12 -30.19
CA ASN A 17 27.01 1.40 -30.80
C ASN A 17 26.80 1.15 -32.30
N GLY A 18 25.72 1.68 -32.88
CA GLY A 18 25.67 1.96 -34.32
C GLY A 18 24.39 1.57 -35.06
N LEU A 19 23.68 2.61 -35.51
CA LEU A 19 22.77 2.70 -36.67
C LEU A 19 21.52 1.80 -36.75
N ALA A 20 20.35 2.44 -36.78
CA ALA A 20 19.60 2.63 -38.03
C ALA A 20 18.30 3.44 -37.78
N ALA A 21 18.00 4.33 -38.70
CA ALA A 21 16.77 5.08 -38.78
C ALA A 21 15.55 4.16 -38.97
N SER A 22 14.41 4.55 -38.40
CA SER A 22 13.08 4.23 -38.92
C SER A 22 12.04 5.17 -38.33
N SER A 23 11.63 6.14 -39.14
CA SER A 23 10.33 6.78 -39.05
C SER A 23 9.27 5.70 -39.27
N HIS A 24 8.41 5.41 -38.30
CA HIS A 24 7.03 4.98 -38.55
C HIS A 24 6.17 5.22 -37.31
N SER A 25 5.02 5.83 -37.57
CA SER A 25 3.82 5.84 -36.74
C SER A 25 3.83 6.75 -35.52
N ALA A 26 3.29 7.95 -35.76
CA ALA A 26 2.52 8.68 -34.77
C ALA A 26 1.50 7.74 -34.11
N VAL A 27 1.84 7.20 -32.95
CA VAL A 27 0.85 6.62 -32.04
C VAL A 27 0.02 7.81 -31.56
N MET A 28 -1.16 7.94 -32.16
CA MET A 28 -2.28 8.67 -31.59
C MET A 28 -2.37 8.29 -30.10
N ARG A 29 -1.99 9.21 -29.23
CA ARG A 29 -2.36 9.12 -27.81
C ARG A 29 -3.88 9.25 -27.77
N PRO A 30 -4.61 8.28 -27.21
CA PRO A 30 -6.05 8.43 -27.08
C PRO A 30 -6.35 9.70 -26.30
N ALA A 31 -7.36 10.43 -26.78
CA ALA A 31 -7.85 11.67 -26.18
C ALA A 31 -7.97 11.50 -24.66
N GLN A 32 -7.28 12.36 -23.92
CA GLN A 32 -7.37 12.43 -22.47
C GLN A 32 -8.83 12.73 -22.09
N LYS A 33 -9.58 11.69 -21.73
CA LYS A 33 -10.91 11.83 -21.14
C LYS A 33 -10.76 12.65 -19.87
N LYS A 34 -11.35 13.85 -19.84
CA LYS A 34 -11.36 14.82 -18.73
C LYS A 34 -10.92 14.21 -17.40
N CYS A 35 -9.66 14.42 -17.04
CA CYS A 35 -9.08 13.95 -15.80
C CYS A 35 -9.77 14.64 -14.62
N LYS A 36 -10.85 14.04 -14.09
CA LYS A 36 -11.26 14.33 -12.71
C LYS A 36 -10.05 13.95 -11.84
N CYS A 37 -9.40 14.97 -11.26
CA CYS A 37 -8.22 14.85 -10.40
C CYS A 37 -8.41 13.67 -9.43
N PRO A 38 -7.38 12.88 -9.14
CA PRO A 38 -7.51 11.68 -8.34
C PRO A 38 -7.95 12.09 -6.93
N ARG A 39 -9.27 11.99 -6.67
CA ARG A 39 -9.87 12.37 -5.40
C ARG A 39 -9.39 11.39 -4.33
N LEU A 40 -8.26 11.70 -3.68
CA LEU A 40 -7.85 11.15 -2.37
C LEU A 40 -9.06 11.09 -1.42
N HIS A 41 -9.99 12.04 -1.59
CA HIS A 41 -11.15 12.24 -0.76
C HIS A 41 -12.15 11.08 -0.74
N GLN A 42 -12.29 10.26 -1.79
CA GLN A 42 -13.40 9.28 -1.79
C GLN A 42 -13.17 8.14 -0.79
N LEU A 43 -11.98 7.55 -0.77
CA LEU A 43 -11.66 6.48 0.19
C LEU A 43 -11.63 7.01 1.62
N GLU A 44 -11.01 8.18 1.83
CA GLU A 44 -11.00 8.83 3.14
C GLU A 44 -12.42 9.17 3.62
N HIS A 45 -13.29 9.67 2.73
CA HIS A 45 -14.69 9.96 3.05
C HIS A 45 -15.46 8.69 3.42
N ASP A 46 -15.32 7.62 2.63
CA ASP A 46 -15.93 6.32 2.94
C ASP A 46 -15.47 5.82 4.32
N ILE A 47 -14.18 5.95 4.65
CA ILE A 47 -13.63 5.57 5.96
C ILE A 47 -14.23 6.41 7.09
N ARG A 48 -14.29 7.74 6.95
CA ARG A 48 -14.92 8.62 7.95
C ARG A 48 -16.36 8.22 8.19
N GLU A 49 -17.10 7.95 7.12
CA GLU A 49 -18.50 7.57 7.21
C GLU A 49 -18.69 6.20 7.88
N ILE A 50 -17.83 5.22 7.57
CA ILE A 50 -17.83 3.91 8.25
C ILE A 50 -17.53 4.07 9.74
N CYS A 51 -16.54 4.88 10.12
CA CYS A 51 -16.22 5.17 11.51
C CYS A 51 -17.39 5.85 12.24
N ARG A 52 -18.00 6.86 11.62
CA ARG A 52 -19.14 7.61 12.17
C ARG A 52 -20.36 6.72 12.40
N ARG A 53 -20.66 5.79 11.48
CA ARG A 53 -21.79 4.85 11.61
C ARG A 53 -21.54 3.71 12.59
N ASN A 54 -20.28 3.48 12.98
CA ASN A 54 -19.90 2.36 13.84
C ASN A 54 -19.07 2.81 15.05
N PRO A 55 -19.61 3.68 15.93
CA PRO A 55 -18.95 4.04 17.17
C PRO A 55 -18.86 2.78 18.05
N GLN A 56 -17.64 2.35 18.35
CA GLN A 56 -17.40 1.17 19.18
C GLN A 56 -16.19 1.41 20.09
N GLY A 57 -16.42 1.28 21.39
CA GLY A 57 -15.42 1.50 22.44
C GLY A 57 -15.30 2.97 22.87
N PRO A 58 -14.35 3.29 23.75
CA PRO A 58 -14.10 4.66 24.22
C PRO A 58 -13.76 5.62 23.08
N GLN A 59 -14.08 6.91 23.25
CA GLN A 59 -13.84 7.94 22.23
C GLN A 59 -12.37 8.00 21.78
N ALA A 60 -11.41 7.82 22.70
CA ALA A 60 -9.99 7.75 22.36
C ALA A 60 -9.68 6.63 21.36
N THR A 61 -10.20 5.41 21.61
CA THR A 61 -10.03 4.27 20.70
C THR A 61 -10.72 4.50 19.35
N GLN A 62 -11.87 5.19 19.34
CA GLN A 62 -12.55 5.56 18.10
C GLN A 62 -11.69 6.54 17.28
N ALA A 63 -11.13 7.56 17.93
CA ALA A 63 -10.26 8.55 17.31
C ALA A 63 -8.99 7.90 16.75
N ASP A 64 -8.33 7.03 17.51
CA ASP A 64 -7.12 6.32 17.08
C ASP A 64 -7.39 5.41 15.87
N ARG A 65 -8.52 4.70 15.88
CA ARG A 65 -8.96 3.88 14.75
C ARG A 65 -9.14 4.74 13.49
N GLN A 66 -9.89 5.83 13.59
CA GLN A 66 -10.13 6.72 12.45
C GLN A 66 -8.82 7.33 11.93
N ARG A 67 -7.98 7.84 12.83
CA ARG A 67 -6.67 8.42 12.47
C ARG A 67 -5.80 7.41 11.74
N THR A 68 -5.73 6.19 12.24
CA THR A 68 -4.90 5.13 11.63
C THR A 68 -5.42 4.71 10.26
N LEU A 69 -6.74 4.54 10.10
CA LEU A 69 -7.34 4.17 8.82
C LEU A 69 -7.17 5.27 7.76
N LEU A 70 -7.31 6.54 8.14
CA LEU A 70 -7.06 7.66 7.23
C LEU A 70 -5.59 7.76 6.83
N MET A 71 -4.67 7.50 7.75
CA MET A 71 -3.24 7.41 7.43
C MET A 71 -2.96 6.28 6.42
N CYS A 72 -3.57 5.09 6.60
CA CYS A 72 -3.47 4.00 5.62
C CYS A 72 -4.04 4.41 4.25
N ALA A 73 -5.15 5.14 4.22
CA ALA A 73 -5.75 5.64 2.98
C ALA A 73 -4.82 6.57 2.20
N ARG A 74 -4.09 7.43 2.91
CA ARG A 74 -3.07 8.29 2.30
C ARG A 74 -1.88 7.49 1.80
N GLN A 75 -1.44 6.47 2.54
CA GLN A 75 -0.37 5.58 2.09
C GLN A 75 -0.76 4.85 0.80
N TRP A 76 -1.98 4.29 0.71
CA TRP A 76 -2.49 3.72 -0.54
C TRP A 76 -2.45 4.70 -1.70
N PHE A 77 -2.84 5.96 -1.47
CA PHE A 77 -2.77 6.99 -2.49
C PHE A 77 -1.33 7.23 -2.96
N ARG A 78 -0.35 7.28 -2.05
CA ARG A 78 1.07 7.42 -2.40
C ARG A 78 1.60 6.22 -3.19
N LEU A 79 1.08 5.02 -2.93
CA LEU A 79 1.45 3.78 -3.61
C LEU A 79 0.73 3.58 -4.96
N GLY A 80 0.01 4.58 -5.48
CA GLY A 80 -0.67 4.51 -6.78
C GLY A 80 -2.09 3.92 -6.73
N VAL A 81 -2.61 3.59 -5.55
CA VAL A 81 -3.98 3.08 -5.38
C VAL A 81 -4.97 4.25 -5.40
N HIS A 82 -5.30 4.70 -6.61
CA HIS A 82 -6.20 5.83 -6.82
C HIS A 82 -7.65 5.39 -7.06
N ARG A 83 -8.59 6.32 -6.81
CA ARG A 83 -10.02 6.20 -7.16
C ARG A 83 -10.72 4.96 -6.56
N LYS A 84 -10.24 4.44 -5.42
CA LYS A 84 -10.90 3.33 -4.73
C LYS A 84 -11.99 3.80 -3.77
N ARG A 85 -13.02 2.95 -3.65
CA ARG A 85 -14.03 2.98 -2.60
C ARG A 85 -13.62 2.01 -1.50
N ALA A 86 -14.06 2.22 -0.26
CA ALA A 86 -13.73 1.29 0.84
C ALA A 86 -14.20 -0.15 0.54
N VAL A 87 -15.37 -0.30 -0.09
CA VAL A 87 -15.93 -1.60 -0.51
C VAL A 87 -15.11 -2.33 -1.59
N ASN A 88 -14.31 -1.59 -2.37
CA ASN A 88 -13.50 -2.13 -3.46
C ASN A 88 -12.07 -2.46 -3.02
N LEU A 89 -11.81 -2.45 -1.71
CA LEU A 89 -10.54 -2.96 -1.18
C LEU A 89 -10.45 -4.48 -1.42
N ASN A 90 -9.26 -4.93 -1.80
CA ASN A 90 -8.89 -6.32 -2.03
C ASN A 90 -7.60 -6.65 -1.26
N THR A 91 -7.22 -7.92 -1.25
CA THR A 91 -6.02 -8.42 -0.55
C THR A 91 -4.74 -7.77 -1.05
N ASP A 92 -4.63 -7.48 -2.35
CA ASP A 92 -3.42 -6.88 -2.91
C ASP A 92 -3.14 -5.49 -2.36
N ASN A 93 -4.18 -4.67 -2.14
CA ASN A 93 -3.99 -3.37 -1.49
C ASN A 93 -3.43 -3.54 -0.07
N ILE A 94 -3.83 -4.59 0.65
CA ILE A 94 -3.31 -4.86 2.00
C ILE A 94 -1.84 -5.26 1.92
N ARG A 95 -1.47 -6.13 0.96
CA ARG A 95 -0.08 -6.54 0.72
C ARG A 95 0.80 -5.33 0.39
N MET A 96 0.41 -4.51 -0.59
CA MET A 96 1.15 -3.28 -0.96
C MET A 96 1.43 -2.37 0.24
N LEU A 97 0.47 -2.24 1.15
CA LEU A 97 0.61 -1.42 2.34
C LEU A 97 1.60 -2.04 3.34
N VAL A 98 1.53 -3.36 3.52
CA VAL A 98 2.44 -4.11 4.41
C VAL A 98 3.86 -4.10 3.86
N ASP A 99 4.04 -4.26 2.55
CA ASP A 99 5.36 -4.19 1.90
C ASP A 99 5.98 -2.80 2.08
N ALA A 100 5.17 -1.75 1.93
CA ALA A 100 5.61 -0.38 2.23
C ALA A 100 5.99 -0.20 3.70
N TRP A 101 5.28 -0.84 4.64
CA TRP A 101 5.63 -0.77 6.06
C TRP A 101 6.93 -1.48 6.41
N HIS A 102 7.21 -2.61 5.75
CA HIS A 102 8.50 -3.29 5.87
C HIS A 102 9.63 -2.44 5.30
N ALA A 103 9.42 -1.80 4.15
CA ALA A 103 10.39 -0.86 3.58
C ALA A 103 10.64 0.38 4.47
N GLU A 104 9.60 0.88 5.14
CA GLU A 104 9.69 1.94 6.16
C GLU A 104 10.27 1.44 7.51
N GLN A 105 10.62 0.15 7.64
CA GLN A 105 11.14 -0.49 8.86
C GLN A 105 10.29 -0.27 10.11
N LEU A 106 8.95 -0.33 9.95
CA LEU A 106 8.03 -0.19 11.07
C LEU A 106 8.16 -1.33 12.08
N SER A 107 8.03 -0.99 13.37
CA SER A 107 8.03 -2.01 14.42
C SER A 107 6.86 -2.99 14.26
N ALA A 108 7.08 -4.25 14.62
CA ALA A 108 6.03 -5.27 14.63
C ALA A 108 4.84 -4.88 15.52
N ALA A 109 5.06 -4.11 16.60
CA ALA A 109 3.97 -3.59 17.44
C ALA A 109 3.10 -2.60 16.68
N THR A 110 3.72 -1.66 15.96
CA THR A 110 3.00 -0.67 15.15
C THR A 110 2.23 -1.33 14.01
N MET A 111 2.83 -2.30 13.31
CA MET A 111 2.15 -3.04 12.24
C MET A 111 0.93 -3.80 12.78
N ARG A 112 1.03 -4.45 13.94
CA ARG A 112 -0.10 -5.16 14.58
C ARG A 112 -1.26 -4.22 14.88
N ASN A 113 -0.98 -3.02 15.40
CA ASN A 113 -2.01 -2.02 15.70
C ASN A 113 -2.72 -1.55 14.42
N ARG A 114 -1.96 -1.29 13.34
CA ARG A 114 -2.54 -0.90 12.05
C ARG A 114 -3.39 -2.03 11.45
N LEU A 115 -2.87 -3.27 11.46
CA LEU A 115 -3.59 -4.47 10.99
C LEU A 115 -4.88 -4.73 11.77
N LEU A 116 -4.90 -4.49 13.08
CA LEU A 116 -6.09 -4.61 13.91
C LEU A 116 -7.24 -3.73 13.38
N TYR A 117 -6.95 -2.46 13.09
CA TYR A 117 -7.96 -1.54 12.55
C TYR A 117 -8.33 -1.85 11.10
N LEU A 118 -7.39 -2.33 10.28
CA LEU A 118 -7.70 -2.80 8.92
C LEU A 118 -8.64 -4.01 8.93
N ARG A 119 -8.47 -4.97 9.85
CA ARG A 119 -9.41 -6.08 10.03
C ARG A 119 -10.78 -5.60 10.47
N TRP A 120 -10.83 -4.59 11.34
CA TRP A 120 -12.10 -3.98 11.72
C TRP A 120 -12.77 -3.35 10.49
N LEU A 121 -12.05 -2.58 9.68
CA LEU A 121 -12.58 -2.01 8.44
C LEU A 121 -13.08 -3.10 7.48
N ALA A 122 -12.29 -4.16 7.27
CA ALA A 122 -12.63 -5.30 6.43
C ALA A 122 -13.94 -5.98 6.84
N ARG A 123 -14.17 -6.14 8.15
CA ARG A 123 -15.45 -6.64 8.66
C ARG A 123 -16.60 -5.68 8.36
N LYS A 124 -16.40 -4.37 8.52
CA LYS A 124 -17.44 -3.36 8.28
C LYS A 124 -17.84 -3.19 6.82
N ILE A 125 -16.93 -3.47 5.88
CA ILE A 125 -17.25 -3.50 4.45
C ILE A 125 -17.78 -4.87 3.97
N GLY A 126 -17.94 -5.85 4.86
CA GLY A 126 -18.42 -7.19 4.52
C GLY A 126 -17.40 -8.10 3.84
N LYS A 127 -16.09 -7.77 3.90
CA LYS A 127 -15.02 -8.52 3.24
C LYS A 127 -13.91 -8.89 4.23
N PRO A 128 -14.18 -9.65 5.29
CA PRO A 128 -13.19 -9.97 6.33
C PRO A 128 -11.96 -10.72 5.80
N HIS A 129 -12.12 -11.49 4.71
CA HIS A 129 -11.06 -12.31 4.11
C HIS A 129 -9.92 -11.50 3.45
N ILE A 130 -10.09 -10.20 3.19
CA ILE A 130 -9.05 -9.40 2.54
C ILE A 130 -7.84 -9.14 3.45
N VAL A 131 -8.03 -9.26 4.77
CA VAL A 131 -6.94 -9.16 5.74
C VAL A 131 -6.81 -10.50 6.46
N ALA A 132 -5.65 -11.15 6.34
CA ALA A 132 -5.36 -12.39 7.06
C ALA A 132 -5.62 -12.24 8.58
N PRO A 133 -6.24 -13.26 9.23
CA PRO A 133 -6.57 -13.21 10.65
C PRO A 133 -5.32 -13.19 11.53
N SER A 134 -4.27 -13.92 11.14
CA SER A 134 -3.00 -13.98 11.86
C SER A 134 -2.06 -12.84 11.46
N ASN A 135 -1.39 -12.23 12.43
CA ASN A 135 -0.32 -11.26 12.16
C ASN A 135 0.96 -11.94 11.61
N ARG A 136 1.15 -13.25 11.85
CA ARG A 136 2.31 -13.99 11.33
C ARG A 136 2.35 -13.99 9.79
N ALA A 137 1.18 -13.99 9.15
CA ALA A 137 1.05 -13.89 7.68
C ALA A 137 1.64 -12.60 7.08
N TYR A 138 1.91 -11.59 7.92
CA TYR A 138 2.50 -10.31 7.51
C TYR A 138 3.88 -10.06 8.10
N GLY A 139 4.54 -11.08 8.68
CA GLY A 139 5.81 -10.90 9.39
C GLY A 139 5.71 -10.09 10.69
N ALA A 140 4.49 -9.86 11.20
CA ALA A 140 4.22 -9.06 12.41
C ALA A 140 3.81 -9.95 13.60
N GLY A 141 4.37 -11.16 13.70
CA GLY A 141 4.13 -12.06 14.83
C GLY A 141 4.53 -11.43 16.18
N ARG A 142 4.02 -11.98 17.29
CA ARG A 142 4.69 -11.73 18.58
C ARG A 142 6.05 -12.41 18.46
N GLY A 143 7.13 -11.64 18.51
CA GLY A 143 8.46 -12.22 18.69
C GLY A 143 8.43 -12.97 20.02
N GLU A 144 8.59 -14.29 19.97
CA GLU A 144 9.15 -15.00 21.11
C GLU A 144 10.59 -14.49 21.21
N LYS A 145 10.83 -13.65 22.20
CA LYS A 145 12.17 -13.41 22.72
C LYS A 145 12.35 -14.35 23.90
#